data_AF-F8KVK2-F1
#
_entry.id   AF-F8KVK2-F1
#
_cell.length_a   1.000
_cell.length_b   1.000
_cell.length_c   1.000
_cell.angle_alpha   90.00
_cell.angle_beta   90.00
_cell.angle_gamma   90.00
#
_symmetry.space_group_name_H-M   'P 1'
#
loop_
_entity.id
_entity.type
_entity.pdbx_description
1 polymer ?
#
loop_
_entity_poly.entity_id
_entity_poly.type
_entity_poly.pdbx_seq_one_letter_code
_entity_poly.pdbx_strand_id
1 'polypeptide(L)'
;MARSEGSASERKRFLAFAHIKDGRSFSEAARMVRVQPRTVIVWVKNFRKRGLEGLRQQRGSGAKRLICEEAEKMVCKAIDEMQKNRPGGRVRGRDIWEMVNKNYGISLSNGSLYRLLHRAGLSWITGRSQHPKADFEGREILKKL
;
A
#
# COMPACT_ATOMS: atom_id res chain seq x y z
N MET A 1 -20.75 29.09 13.18
CA MET A 1 -20.32 27.91 13.96
C MET A 1 -19.35 27.07 13.13
N ALA A 2 -18.05 27.24 13.33
CA ALA A 2 -17.04 26.36 12.73
C ALA A 2 -16.61 25.37 13.82
N ARG A 3 -17.09 24.13 13.75
CA ARG A 3 -16.68 23.07 14.68
C ARG A 3 -15.18 22.82 14.53
N SER A 4 -14.51 22.62 15.65
CA SER A 4 -13.07 22.34 15.81
C SER A 4 -12.65 20.95 15.31
N GLU A 5 -13.43 20.33 14.43
CA GLU A 5 -13.22 18.98 13.92
C GLU A 5 -12.83 19.05 12.44
N GLY A 6 -11.58 18.68 12.13
CA GLY A 6 -11.06 18.60 10.77
C GLY A 6 -9.59 19.00 10.64
N SER A 7 -8.93 18.49 9.61
CA SER A 7 -7.57 18.84 9.23
C SER A 7 -7.41 20.35 9.01
N ALA A 8 -6.18 20.88 9.13
CA ALA A 8 -5.90 22.28 8.82
C ALA A 8 -6.34 22.68 7.39
N SER A 9 -6.29 21.73 6.45
CA SER A 9 -6.74 21.92 5.07
C SER A 9 -8.26 22.06 4.94
N GLU A 10 -9.03 21.25 5.67
CA GLU A 10 -10.50 21.34 5.69
C GLU A 10 -10.98 22.65 6.29
N ARG A 11 -10.37 23.09 7.40
CA ARG A 11 -10.70 24.38 8.02
C ARG A 11 -10.51 25.57 7.06
N LYS A 12 -9.42 25.57 6.27
CA LYS A 12 -9.22 26.60 5.23
C LYS A 12 -10.30 26.56 4.15
N ARG A 13 -10.71 25.36 3.73
CA ARG A 13 -11.80 25.20 2.74
C ARG A 13 -13.12 25.73 3.28
N PHE A 14 -13.47 25.39 4.52
CA PHE A 14 -14.69 25.89 5.15
C PHE A 14 -14.66 27.42 5.33
N LEU A 15 -13.52 27.98 5.71
CA LEU A 15 -13.36 29.44 5.81
C LEU A 15 -13.55 30.14 4.46
N ALA A 16 -12.98 29.59 3.38
CA ALA A 16 -13.21 30.13 2.04
C ALA A 16 -14.69 30.08 1.66
N PHE A 17 -15.40 29.01 2.01
CA PHE A 17 -16.83 28.88 1.75
C PHE A 17 -17.68 29.80 2.62
N ALA A 18 -17.28 30.11 3.84
CA ALA A 18 -17.93 31.13 4.66
C ALA A 18 -17.87 32.50 3.98
N HIS A 19 -16.69 32.91 3.48
CA HIS A 19 -16.57 34.16 2.73
C HIS A 19 -17.40 34.18 1.45
N ILE A 20 -17.47 33.06 0.72
CA ILE A 20 -18.33 32.95 -0.47
C ILE A 20 -19.81 33.07 -0.08
N LYS A 21 -20.22 32.47 1.03
CA LYS A 21 -21.59 32.58 1.56
C LYS A 21 -21.92 34.02 1.94
N ASP A 22 -20.94 34.78 2.44
CA ASP A 22 -21.07 36.20 2.76
C ASP A 22 -21.01 37.12 1.51
N GLY A 23 -21.09 36.55 0.30
CA GLY A 23 -21.15 37.29 -0.96
C GLY A 23 -19.80 37.67 -1.57
N ARG A 24 -18.67 37.21 -1.00
CA ARG A 24 -17.34 37.46 -1.56
C ARG A 24 -17.13 36.68 -2.85
N SER A 25 -16.46 37.30 -3.81
CA SER A 25 -16.01 36.62 -5.02
C SER A 25 -14.99 35.51 -4.71
N PHE A 26 -14.81 34.56 -5.64
CA PHE A 26 -13.82 33.48 -5.47
C PHE A 26 -12.39 34.01 -5.31
N SER A 27 -12.06 35.12 -5.97
CA SER A 27 -10.76 35.77 -5.87
C SER A 27 -10.54 36.42 -4.50
N GLU A 28 -11.56 37.06 -3.93
CA GLU A 28 -11.49 37.62 -2.58
C GLU A 28 -11.40 36.52 -1.52
N ALA A 29 -12.25 35.50 -1.61
CA ALA A 29 -12.21 34.36 -0.70
C ALA A 29 -10.85 33.66 -0.73
N ALA A 30 -10.24 33.50 -1.92
CA ALA A 30 -8.90 32.94 -2.08
C ALA A 30 -7.82 33.78 -1.39
N ARG A 31 -7.91 35.12 -1.51
CA ARG A 31 -6.99 36.06 -0.86
C ARG A 31 -7.09 35.97 0.67
N MET A 32 -8.31 35.88 1.21
CA MET A 32 -8.56 35.78 2.65
C MET A 32 -7.96 34.51 3.27
N VAL A 33 -7.99 33.39 2.54
CA VAL A 33 -7.41 32.11 3.00
C VAL A 33 -5.99 31.83 2.49
N ARG A 34 -5.36 32.81 1.81
CA ARG A 34 -4.00 32.76 1.26
C ARG A 34 -3.76 31.57 0.31
N VAL A 35 -4.67 31.37 -0.65
CA VAL A 35 -4.53 30.38 -1.74
C VAL A 35 -4.74 31.03 -3.10
N GLN A 36 -4.40 30.32 -4.17
CA GLN A 36 -4.68 30.77 -5.53
C GLN A 36 -6.19 30.68 -5.85
N PRO A 37 -6.78 31.61 -6.63
CA PRO A 37 -8.19 31.55 -7.03
C PRO A 37 -8.60 30.22 -7.67
N ARG A 38 -7.70 29.61 -8.46
CA ARG A 38 -7.92 28.29 -9.08
C ARG A 38 -8.18 27.20 -8.04
N THR A 39 -7.56 27.26 -6.88
CA THR A 39 -7.76 26.32 -5.78
C THR A 39 -9.18 26.39 -5.25
N VAL A 40 -9.72 27.61 -5.04
CA VAL A 40 -11.11 27.80 -4.60
C VAL A 40 -12.10 27.33 -5.65
N ILE A 41 -11.85 27.57 -6.94
CA ILE A 41 -12.68 27.05 -8.04
C ILE A 41 -12.75 25.52 -8.02
N VAL A 42 -11.62 24.84 -7.79
CA VAL A 42 -11.59 23.37 -7.65
C VAL A 42 -12.41 22.91 -6.43
N TRP A 43 -12.31 23.61 -5.30
CA TRP A 43 -13.12 23.30 -4.12
C TRP A 43 -14.61 23.47 -4.37
N VAL A 44 -15.03 24.55 -5.04
CA VAL A 44 -16.43 24.80 -5.45
C VAL A 44 -16.91 23.71 -6.40
N LYS A 45 -16.10 23.32 -7.40
CA LYS A 45 -16.43 22.22 -8.31
C LYS A 45 -16.63 20.90 -7.57
N ASN A 46 -15.74 20.58 -6.63
CA ASN A 46 -15.85 19.36 -5.82
C ASN A 46 -17.06 19.39 -4.89
N PHE A 47 -17.35 20.54 -4.27
CA PHE A 47 -18.53 20.72 -3.42
C PHE A 47 -19.82 20.57 -4.23
N ARG A 48 -19.91 21.17 -5.43
CA ARG A 48 -21.09 20.99 -6.30
C ARG A 48 -21.30 19.53 -6.71
N LYS A 49 -20.22 18.76 -6.87
CA LYS A 49 -20.30 17.34 -7.27
C LYS A 49 -20.60 16.40 -6.11
N ARG A 50 -20.09 16.67 -4.90
CA ARG A 50 -20.06 15.70 -3.78
C ARG A 50 -20.54 16.28 -2.44
N GLY A 51 -21.02 17.51 -2.41
CA GLY A 51 -21.38 18.21 -1.18
C GLY A 51 -20.18 18.40 -0.24
N LEU A 52 -20.43 18.28 1.07
CA LEU A 52 -19.41 18.43 2.12
C LEU A 52 -18.26 17.41 1.98
N GLU A 53 -18.52 16.21 1.47
CA GLU A 53 -17.47 15.20 1.19
C GLU A 53 -16.44 15.72 0.17
N GLY A 54 -16.86 16.59 -0.74
CA GLY A 54 -15.96 17.23 -1.70
C GLY A 54 -14.97 18.21 -1.08
N LEU A 55 -15.24 18.68 0.14
CA LEU A 55 -14.36 19.56 0.91
C LEU A 55 -13.50 18.80 1.92
N ARG A 56 -13.77 17.52 2.17
CA ARG A 56 -12.97 16.69 3.06
C ARG A 56 -11.58 16.41 2.49
N GLN A 57 -10.59 16.25 3.37
CA GLN A 57 -9.25 15.84 2.97
C GLN A 57 -9.30 14.37 2.55
N GLN A 58 -9.17 14.11 1.25
CA GLN A 58 -9.04 12.75 0.76
C GLN A 58 -7.61 12.25 1.00
N ARG A 59 -7.49 10.99 1.45
CA ARG A 59 -6.20 10.31 1.47
C ARG A 59 -5.69 10.24 0.03
N GLY A 60 -4.45 10.68 -0.20
CA GLY A 60 -3.80 10.52 -1.49
C GLY A 60 -3.69 9.03 -1.84
N SER A 61 -3.61 8.72 -3.13
CA SER A 61 -3.46 7.35 -3.63
C SER A 61 -2.18 6.63 -3.18
N GLY A 62 -1.28 7.33 -2.50
CA GLY A 62 0.06 6.85 -2.18
C GLY A 62 0.95 6.71 -3.42
N ALA A 63 2.15 6.18 -3.22
CA ALA A 63 3.05 5.82 -4.30
C ALA A 63 2.46 4.67 -5.13
N LYS A 64 2.60 4.74 -6.45
CA LYS A 64 2.20 3.64 -7.33
C LYS A 64 3.00 2.39 -6.97
N ARG A 65 2.34 1.23 -7.03
CA ARG A 65 2.99 -0.06 -6.78
C ARG A 65 4.02 -0.33 -7.88
N LEU A 66 5.17 -0.88 -7.48
CA LEU A 66 6.23 -1.24 -8.42
C LEU A 66 5.86 -2.46 -9.27
N ILE A 67 5.04 -3.36 -8.72
CA ILE A 67 4.55 -4.58 -9.37
C ILE A 67 3.02 -4.54 -9.31
N CYS A 68 2.36 -4.82 -10.44
CA CYS A 68 0.91 -4.89 -10.53
C CYS A 68 0.38 -6.24 -10.00
N GLU A 69 -0.93 -6.34 -9.81
CA GLU A 69 -1.54 -7.52 -9.21
C GLU A 69 -1.40 -8.77 -10.09
N GLU A 70 -1.44 -8.61 -11.41
CA GLU A 70 -1.22 -9.71 -12.36
C GLU A 70 0.21 -10.25 -12.25
N ALA A 71 1.20 -9.36 -12.18
CA ALA A 71 2.60 -9.73 -12.04
C ALA A 71 2.88 -10.38 -10.68
N GLU A 72 2.20 -9.97 -9.61
CA GLU A 72 2.24 -10.66 -8.30
C GLU A 72 1.79 -12.11 -8.42
N LYS A 73 0.64 -12.37 -9.07
CA LYS A 73 0.12 -13.73 -9.26
C LYS A 73 1.08 -14.60 -10.08
N MET A 74 1.70 -14.03 -11.10
CA MET A 74 2.71 -14.75 -11.90
C MET A 74 3.95 -15.10 -11.07
N VAL A 75 4.43 -14.17 -10.24
CA VAL A 75 5.56 -14.44 -9.34
C VAL A 75 5.23 -15.55 -8.34
N CYS A 76 4.02 -15.59 -7.77
CA CYS A 76 3.62 -16.69 -6.88
C CYS A 76 3.70 -18.05 -7.57
N LYS A 77 3.10 -18.18 -8.76
CA LYS A 77 3.13 -19.42 -9.54
C LYS A 77 4.56 -19.85 -9.87
N ALA A 78 5.40 -18.90 -10.26
CA ALA A 78 6.80 -19.16 -10.54
C ALA A 78 7.56 -19.64 -9.29
N ILE A 79 7.28 -19.08 -8.12
CA ILE A 79 7.88 -19.53 -6.84
C ILE A 79 7.47 -20.98 -6.52
N ASP A 80 6.19 -21.34 -6.72
CA ASP A 80 5.70 -22.71 -6.50
C ASP A 80 6.35 -23.71 -7.45
N GLU A 81 6.46 -23.38 -8.73
CA GLU A 81 7.15 -24.19 -9.73
C GLU A 81 8.64 -24.34 -9.40
N MET A 82 9.30 -23.26 -8.99
CA MET A 82 10.69 -23.28 -8.54
C MET A 82 10.89 -24.19 -7.34
N GLN A 83 9.94 -24.22 -6.39
CA GLN A 83 10.03 -25.09 -5.21
C GLN A 83 9.78 -26.56 -5.57
N LYS A 84 8.87 -26.86 -6.50
CA LYS A 84 8.59 -28.24 -6.97
C LYS A 84 9.73 -28.84 -7.78
N ASN A 85 10.36 -28.05 -8.63
CA ASN A 85 11.45 -28.49 -9.51
C ASN A 85 12.81 -28.58 -8.79
N ARG A 86 12.88 -28.25 -7.50
CA ARG A 86 14.12 -28.25 -6.75
C ARG A 86 14.40 -29.64 -6.18
N PRO A 87 15.59 -30.24 -6.42
CA PRO A 87 15.94 -31.58 -5.93
C PRO A 87 16.11 -31.66 -4.40
N GLY A 88 16.16 -30.51 -3.71
CA GLY A 88 16.25 -30.45 -2.25
C GLY A 88 16.42 -29.02 -1.73
N GLY A 89 16.05 -28.82 -0.47
CA GLY A 89 16.09 -27.51 0.20
C GLY A 89 14.91 -26.60 -0.15
N ARG A 90 15.03 -25.33 0.26
CA ARG A 90 13.98 -24.31 0.10
C ARG A 90 14.42 -23.20 -0.85
N VAL A 91 13.47 -22.65 -1.59
CA VAL A 91 13.66 -21.41 -2.35
C VAL A 91 13.97 -20.26 -1.37
N ARG A 92 15.09 -19.57 -1.59
CA ARG A 92 15.52 -18.43 -0.76
C ARG A 92 15.07 -17.12 -1.39
N GLY A 93 14.99 -16.07 -0.58
CA GLY A 93 14.68 -14.72 -1.09
C GLY A 93 15.60 -14.27 -2.23
N ARG A 94 16.90 -14.62 -2.19
CA ARG A 94 17.84 -14.34 -3.28
C ARG A 94 17.46 -15.04 -4.59
N ASP A 95 17.00 -16.30 -4.51
CA ASP A 95 16.59 -17.08 -5.69
C ASP A 95 15.36 -16.42 -6.34
N ILE A 96 14.42 -15.93 -5.53
CA ILE A 96 13.24 -15.20 -5.99
C ILE A 96 13.64 -13.86 -6.60
N TRP A 97 14.54 -13.12 -5.95
CA TRP A 97 15.04 -11.84 -6.45
C TRP A 97 15.65 -11.97 -7.85
N GLU A 98 16.51 -12.97 -8.04
CA GLU A 98 17.19 -13.23 -9.31
C GLU A 98 16.18 -13.64 -10.39
N MET A 99 15.22 -14.50 -10.05
CA MET A 99 14.14 -14.88 -10.97
C MET A 99 13.26 -13.68 -11.35
N VAL A 100 12.90 -12.79 -10.42
CA VAL A 100 12.10 -11.60 -10.74
C VAL A 100 12.88 -10.66 -11.65
N ASN A 101 14.16 -10.44 -11.35
CA ASN A 101 15.01 -9.58 -12.16
C ASN A 101 15.20 -10.13 -13.59
N LYS A 102 15.41 -11.44 -13.71
CA LYS A 102 15.62 -12.11 -15.00
C LYS A 102 14.36 -12.18 -15.86
N ASN A 103 13.22 -12.56 -15.26
CA ASN A 103 11.99 -12.83 -16.02
C ASN A 103 11.17 -11.57 -16.30
N TYR A 104 11.30 -10.53 -15.46
CA TYR A 104 10.49 -9.32 -15.57
C TYR A 104 11.30 -8.04 -15.75
N GLY A 105 12.64 -8.10 -15.67
CA GLY A 105 13.50 -6.91 -15.80
C GLY A 105 13.36 -5.90 -14.66
N ILE A 106 12.78 -6.31 -13.52
CA ILE A 106 12.48 -5.42 -12.40
C ILE A 106 13.58 -5.53 -11.35
N SER A 107 14.34 -4.44 -11.17
CA SER A 107 15.30 -4.33 -10.07
C SER A 107 14.57 -4.05 -8.75
N LEU A 108 14.35 -5.10 -7.96
CA LEU A 108 13.75 -5.00 -6.64
C LEU A 108 14.81 -4.72 -5.57
N SER A 109 14.51 -3.87 -4.58
CA SER A 109 15.25 -3.91 -3.32
C SER A 109 14.75 -5.08 -2.46
N ASN A 110 15.55 -5.53 -1.49
CA ASN A 110 15.11 -6.56 -0.53
C ASN A 110 13.78 -6.19 0.15
N GLY A 111 13.60 -4.92 0.54
CA GLY A 111 12.35 -4.46 1.15
C GLY A 111 11.16 -4.49 0.20
N SER A 112 11.37 -4.24 -1.11
CA SER A 112 10.31 -4.39 -2.11
C SER A 112 9.96 -5.84 -2.36
N LEU A 113 10.94 -6.74 -2.37
CA LEU A 113 10.72 -8.18 -2.47
C LEU A 113 9.92 -8.72 -1.29
N TYR A 114 10.29 -8.40 -0.04
CA TYR A 114 9.54 -8.90 1.12
C TYR A 114 8.12 -8.34 1.18
N ARG A 115 7.90 -7.09 0.77
CA ARG A 115 6.55 -6.51 0.62
C ARG A 115 5.74 -7.18 -0.49
N LEU A 116 6.39 -7.64 -1.56
CA LEU A 116 5.76 -8.44 -2.60
C LEU A 116 5.30 -9.79 -2.02
N LEU A 117 6.21 -10.52 -1.38
CA LEU A 117 5.93 -11.84 -0.81
C LEU A 117 4.81 -11.80 0.24
N HIS A 118 4.85 -10.81 1.14
CA HIS A 118 3.82 -10.63 2.15
C HIS A 118 2.43 -10.40 1.52
N ARG A 119 2.34 -9.60 0.44
CA ARG A 119 1.06 -9.34 -0.26
C ARG A 119 0.58 -10.57 -1.04
N ALA A 120 1.51 -11.36 -1.53
CA ALA A 120 1.27 -12.68 -2.13
C ALA A 120 0.82 -13.75 -1.12
N GLY A 121 0.75 -13.43 0.18
CA GLY A 121 0.42 -14.41 1.23
C GLY A 121 1.57 -15.34 1.61
N LEU A 122 2.78 -15.06 1.12
CA LEU A 122 3.98 -15.83 1.40
C LEU A 122 4.74 -15.18 2.56
N SER A 123 5.17 -16.00 3.52
CA SER A 123 6.00 -15.57 4.64
C SER A 123 7.29 -16.38 4.67
N TRP A 124 8.35 -15.76 5.19
CA TRP A 124 9.61 -16.46 5.41
C TRP A 124 9.48 -17.35 6.64
N ILE A 125 9.46 -18.66 6.41
CA ILE A 125 9.49 -19.64 7.50
C ILE A 125 10.94 -20.10 7.68
N THR A 126 11.51 -19.87 8.86
CA THR A 126 12.70 -20.59 9.30
C THR A 126 12.28 -21.96 9.82
N GLY A 127 12.46 -23.00 9.01
CA GLY A 127 12.41 -24.36 9.54
C GLY A 127 13.54 -24.56 10.55
N ARG A 128 13.26 -25.21 11.68
CA ARG A 128 14.34 -25.79 12.48
C ARG A 128 15.05 -26.82 11.61
N SER A 129 16.38 -26.86 11.65
CA SER A 129 17.14 -27.92 10.96
C SER A 129 16.61 -29.28 11.38
N GLN A 130 16.00 -30.04 10.45
CA GLN A 130 15.72 -31.45 10.66
C GLN A 130 16.97 -32.22 10.29
N HIS A 131 17.64 -32.76 11.30
CA HIS A 131 18.78 -33.64 11.11
C HIS A 131 18.31 -34.94 10.42
N PRO A 132 19.01 -35.50 9.41
CA PRO A 132 18.58 -36.69 8.67
C PRO A 132 18.34 -37.94 9.53
N LYS A 133 18.93 -37.99 10.73
CA LYS A 133 18.75 -39.05 11.74
C LYS A 133 17.64 -38.76 12.77
N ALA A 134 16.75 -37.81 12.51
CA ALA A 134 15.65 -37.52 13.41
C ALA A 134 14.61 -38.65 13.32
N ASP A 135 14.73 -39.60 14.25
CA ASP A 135 13.81 -40.70 14.46
C ASP A 135 12.37 -40.18 14.62
N PHE A 136 11.49 -40.58 13.69
CA PHE A 136 10.09 -40.17 13.69
C PHE A 136 9.30 -40.89 14.79
N GLU A 137 9.70 -42.11 15.16
CA GLU A 137 9.00 -42.96 16.12
C GLU A 137 9.15 -42.47 17.57
N GLY A 138 10.35 -42.05 17.98
CA GLY A 138 10.58 -41.49 19.31
C GLY A 138 9.80 -40.20 19.61
N ARG A 139 9.39 -39.44 18.58
CA ARG A 139 8.67 -38.16 18.74
C ARG A 139 7.17 -38.33 19.02
N GLU A 140 6.54 -39.42 18.59
CA GLU A 140 5.13 -39.66 18.89
C GLU A 140 4.91 -40.16 20.31
N ILE A 141 5.83 -40.97 20.84
CA ILE A 141 5.76 -41.50 22.21
C ILE A 141 5.89 -40.37 23.25
N LEU A 142 6.78 -39.41 23.01
CA LEU A 142 7.01 -38.27 23.91
C LEU A 142 5.89 -37.22 23.91
N LYS A 143 4.99 -37.22 22.91
CA LYS A 143 3.81 -36.33 22.85
C LYS A 143 2.57 -36.89 23.55
N LYS A 144 2.56 -38.20 23.85
CA LYS A 144 1.44 -38.91 24.49
C LYS A 144 1.66 -39.14 26.00
N LEU A 145 2.79 -38.71 26.55
CA LEU A 145 3.00 -38.45 27.98
C LEU A 145 2.53 -37.03 28.31
#